data_AF-A0A5C7B7Q5-F1
#
_entry.id   AF-A0A5C7B7Q5-F1
#
_cell.length_a   1.000
_cell.length_b   1.000
_cell.length_c   1.000
_cell.angle_alpha   90.00
_cell.angle_beta   90.00
_cell.angle_gamma   90.00
#
_symmetry.space_group_name_H-M   'P 1'
#
loop_
_entity.id
_entity.type
_entity.pdbx_description
1 polymer ?
#
loop_
_entity_poly.entity_id
_entity_poly.type
_entity_poly.pdbx_seq_one_letter_code
_entity_poly.pdbx_strand_id
1 'polypeptide(L)' 'MRTGVNSPEVMSIDCPCKDNKKVSKFIIDRQLVDLNDYISRNDFTLIDDLYITENNNRNSRYKVVFDTKTAELTVNLTYN' A
#
# COMPACT_ATOMS: atom_id res chain seq x y z
N MET A 1 11.31 6.38 -7.13
CA MET A 1 10.89 4.96 -7.05
C MET A 1 9.41 4.90 -7.36
N ARG A 2 9.02 4.09 -8.34
CA ARG A 2 7.61 3.75 -8.59
C ARG A 2 7.34 2.43 -7.87
N THR A 3 6.34 2.39 -7.01
CA THR A 3 5.99 1.22 -6.18
C THR A 3 5.26 0.12 -6.97
N GLY A 4 4.93 0.35 -8.25
CA GLY A 4 4.13 -0.58 -9.06
C GLY A 4 2.63 -0.56 -8.72
N VAL A 5 2.24 0.11 -7.63
CA VAL A 5 0.86 0.24 -7.19
C VAL A 5 0.24 1.50 -7.80
N ASN A 6 -0.92 1.37 -8.45
CA ASN A 6 -1.68 2.53 -8.89
C ASN A 6 -2.21 3.28 -7.67
N SER A 7 -1.86 4.57 -7.53
CA SER A 7 -2.41 5.41 -6.47
C SER A 7 -3.89 5.66 -6.74
N PRO A 8 -4.81 5.20 -5.89
CA PRO A 8 -6.21 5.57 -6.01
C PRO A 8 -6.40 7.04 -5.63
N GLU A 9 -7.57 7.60 -5.92
CA GLU A 9 -7.99 8.86 -5.30
C GLU A 9 -8.04 8.65 -3.79
N VAL A 10 -7.28 9.46 -3.06
CA VAL A 10 -7.01 9.28 -1.63
C VAL A 10 -7.56 10.45 -0.83
N MET A 11 -8.38 10.15 0.18
CA MET A 11 -9.02 11.16 1.03
C MET A 11 -8.07 11.83 2.03
N SER A 12 -6.99 11.15 2.43
CA SER A 12 -6.03 11.65 3.42
C SER A 12 -4.68 10.95 3.24
N ILE A 13 -3.60 11.70 3.47
CA ILE A 13 -2.21 11.22 3.36
C ILE A 13 -1.48 11.62 4.64
N ASP A 14 -1.06 10.63 5.44
CA ASP A 14 -0.10 10.82 6.53
C ASP A 14 1.22 10.15 6.14
N CYS A 15 2.33 10.88 6.22
CA CYS A 15 3.64 10.46 5.71
C CYS A 15 4.79 10.76 6.70
N PRO A 16 4.81 10.15 7.88
CA PRO A 16 5.92 10.29 8.81
C PRO A 16 7.18 9.63 8.25
N CYS A 17 8.28 10.40 8.19
CA CYS A 17 9.62 9.90 7.89
C CYS A 17 10.41 9.76 9.20
N LYS A 18 10.84 8.54 9.56
CA LYS A 18 11.68 8.30 10.73
C LYS A 18 12.63 7.13 10.47
N ASP A 19 13.92 7.28 10.79
CA ASP A 19 14.91 6.20 10.78
C ASP A 19 14.96 5.38 9.47
N ASN A 20 15.15 6.03 8.32
CA ASN A 20 15.15 5.42 6.98
C ASN A 20 13.86 4.71 6.58
N LYS A 21 12.78 4.91 7.34
CA LYS A 21 11.44 4.39 7.05
C LYS A 21 10.50 5.53 6.66
N LYS A 22 9.76 5.31 5.59
CA LYS A 22 8.61 6.12 5.20
C LYS A 22 7.38 5.24 5.29
N VAL A 23 6.42 5.65 6.10
CA VAL A 23 5.13 4.99 6.18
C VAL A 23 4.12 5.95 5.59
N SER A 24 3.35 5.51 4.60
CA SER A 24 2.25 6.28 4.03
C SER A 24 0.97 5.50 4.20
N LYS A 25 -0.06 6.17 4.72
CA LYS A 25 -1.39 5.59 4.88
C LYS A 25 -2.38 6.29 3.97
N PHE A 26 -3.26 5.50 3.37
CA PHE A 26 -4.24 5.94 2.41
C PHE A 26 -5.56 5.23 2.70
N ILE A 27 -6.67 5.97 2.68
CA ILE A 27 -8.01 5.38 2.72
C ILE A 27 -8.61 5.48 1.33
N ILE A 28 -8.96 4.33 0.75
CA ILE A 28 -9.56 4.23 -0.58
C ILE A 28 -11.05 4.55 -0.49
N ASP A 29 -11.53 5.45 -1.33
CA ASP A 29 -12.96 5.74 -1.45
C ASP A 29 -13.67 4.61 -2.21
N ARG A 30 -14.48 3.84 -1.48
CA ARG A 30 -15.27 2.71 -2.01
C ARG A 30 -16.42 3.14 -2.92
N GLN A 31 -16.82 4.41 -2.91
CA GLN A 31 -17.84 4.92 -3.82
C GLN A 31 -17.29 5.11 -5.24
N LEU A 32 -15.97 5.30 -5.34
CA LEU A 32 -15.28 5.61 -6.60
C LEU A 32 -14.41 4.45 -7.10
N VAL A 33 -13.97 3.57 -6.20
CA VAL A 33 -13.05 2.46 -6.50
C VAL A 33 -13.67 1.11 -6.12
N ASP A 34 -13.79 0.21 -7.10
CA ASP A 34 -14.06 -1.21 -6.84
C ASP A 34 -12.80 -1.86 -6.24
N LEU A 35 -12.91 -2.32 -4.99
CA LEU A 35 -11.76 -2.87 -4.26
C LEU A 35 -11.26 -4.19 -4.86
N ASN A 36 -12.14 -5.01 -5.45
CA ASN A 36 -11.75 -6.29 -6.04
C ASN A 36 -10.96 -6.07 -7.33
N ASP A 37 -11.43 -5.15 -8.18
CA ASP A 37 -10.69 -4.72 -9.37
C ASP A 37 -9.34 -4.11 -8.97
N TYR A 38 -9.31 -3.23 -7.96
CA TYR A 38 -8.08 -2.68 -7.41
C TYR A 38 -7.11 -3.75 -6.94
N ILE A 39 -7.56 -4.76 -6.19
CA ILE A 39 -6.73 -5.86 -5.72
C ILE A 39 -6.13 -6.63 -6.89
N SER A 40 -6.96 -7.01 -7.86
CA SER A 40 -6.57 -7.83 -9.01
C SER A 40 -5.48 -7.18 -9.88
N ARG A 41 -5.39 -5.84 -9.87
CA ARG A 41 -4.44 -5.07 -10.68
C ARG A 41 -3.09 -4.82 -10.01
N ASN A 42 -2.93 -5.15 -8.73
CA ASN A 42 -1.78 -4.72 -7.92
C ASN A 42 -0.99 -5.89 -7.30
N ASP A 43 -1.09 -7.10 -7.86
CA ASP A 43 -0.31 -8.29 -7.49
C ASP A 43 -0.29 -8.59 -5.98
N PHE A 44 -1.43 -8.36 -5.31
CA PHE A 44 -1.55 -8.65 -3.89
C PHE A 44 -1.69 -10.16 -3.63
N THR A 45 -1.05 -10.61 -2.55
CA THR A 45 -1.26 -11.95 -1.98
C THR A 45 -2.07 -11.83 -0.70
N LEU A 46 -3.09 -12.67 -0.53
CA LEU A 46 -3.91 -12.70 0.68
C LEU A 46 -3.21 -13.48 1.80
N ILE A 47 -3.00 -12.84 2.95
CA ILE A 47 -2.37 -13.42 4.16
C ILE A 47 -3.13 -12.92 5.38
N ASP A 48 -3.70 -13.82 6.19
CA ASP A 48 -4.42 -13.49 7.43
C ASP A 48 -5.43 -12.31 7.28
N ASP A 49 -6.29 -12.41 6.27
CA ASP A 49 -7.29 -11.38 5.87
C ASP A 49 -6.73 -10.06 5.30
N LEU A 50 -5.42 -9.94 5.14
CA LEU A 50 -4.77 -8.75 4.58
C LEU A 50 -4.20 -9.03 3.19
N TYR A 51 -4.37 -8.08 2.28
CA TYR A 51 -3.76 -8.11 0.96
C TYR A 51 -2.38 -7.48 1.02
N ILE A 52 -1.34 -8.28 0.78
CA ILE A 52 0.05 -7.87 0.95
C ILE A 52 0.80 -7.98 -0.37
N THR A 53 1.53 -6.94 -0.74
CA THR A 53 2.55 -7.00 -1.78
C THR A 53 3.84 -6.41 -1.24
N GLU A 54 4.95 -7.09 -1.46
CA GLU A 54 6.25 -6.66 -0.97
C GLU A 54 7.34 -6.91 -2.00
N ASN A 55 8.37 -6.08 -1.95
CA ASN A 55 9.55 -6.24 -2.78
C ASN A 55 10.77 -5.81 -2.00
N ASN A 56 11.87 -6.48 -2.28
CA ASN A 56 13.15 -6.26 -1.63
C ASN A 56 14.22 -6.21 -2.71
N ASN A 57 14.83 -5.05 -2.87
CA ASN A 57 15.99 -4.87 -3.71
C ASN A 57 17.17 -4.33 -2.87
N ARG A 58 18.38 -4.35 -3.43
CA ARG A 58 19.63 -3.95 -2.77
C ARG A 58 19.52 -2.59 -2.05
N ASN A 59 18.77 -1.64 -2.61
CA ASN A 59 18.71 -0.26 -2.11
C ASN A 59 17.51 0.03 -1.20
N SER A 60 16.46 -0.79 -1.27
CA SER A 60 15.21 -0.50 -0.57
C SER A 60 14.31 -1.71 -0.48
N ARG A 61 13.53 -1.74 0.59
CA ARG A 61 12.41 -2.67 0.79
C ARG A 61 11.11 -1.89 0.80
N TYR A 62 10.09 -2.40 0.12
CA TYR A 62 8.73 -1.91 0.29
C TYR A 62 7.79 -3.04 0.67
N LYS A 63 6.82 -2.72 1.52
CA LYS A 63 5.71 -3.60 1.90
C LYS A 63 4.44 -2.77 1.89
N VAL A 64 3.50 -3.15 1.05
CA VAL A 64 2.16 -2.59 0.99
C VAL A 64 1.21 -3.58 1.64
N VAL A 65 0.38 -3.08 2.55
CA VAL A 65 -0.66 -3.84 3.25
C VAL A 65 -1.97 -3.16 2.96
N PHE A 66 -2.95 -3.91 2.48
CA PHE A 66 -4.29 -3.44 2.19
C PHE A 66 -5.32 -4.23 2.98
N ASP A 67 -6.13 -3.52 3.76
CA ASP A 67 -7.25 -4.05 4.51
C ASP A 67 -8.57 -3.64 3.82
N THR A 68 -9.27 -4.62 3.25
CA THR A 68 -10.56 -4.38 2.59
C THR A 68 -11.67 -4.03 3.57
N LYS A 69 -11.57 -4.42 4.85
CA LYS A 69 -12.58 -4.13 5.88
C LYS A 69 -12.57 -2.65 6.24
N THR A 70 -11.40 -2.02 6.23
CA THR A 70 -11.22 -0.58 6.53
C THR A 70 -10.96 0.28 5.29
N ALA A 71 -10.73 -0.34 4.13
CA ALA A 71 -10.22 0.33 2.92
C ALA A 71 -8.86 1.02 3.13
N GLU A 72 -8.12 0.64 4.18
CA GLU A 72 -6.84 1.23 4.50
C GLU A 72 -5.73 0.53 3.73
N LEU A 73 -4.95 1.32 2.99
CA LEU A 73 -3.74 0.94 2.30
C LEU A 73 -2.55 1.58 3.02
N THR A 74 -1.70 0.76 3.61
CA THR A 74 -0.46 1.18 4.26
C THR A 74 0.74 0.79 3.41
N VAL A 75 1.53 1.77 2.99
CA VAL A 75 2.78 1.60 2.25
C VAL A 75 3.95 1.85 3.19
N ASN A 76 4.75 0.84 3.44
CA ASN A 76 5.99 0.92 4.21
C ASN A 76 7.17 0.84 3.26
N LEU A 77 8.02 1.86 3.26
CA LEU A 77 9.27 1.92 2.51
C LEU A 77 10.43 2.00 3.51
N THR A 78 11.42 1.12 3.37
CA THR A 78 12.65 1.14 4.17
C THR A 78 13.84 1.27 3.21
N TYR A 79 14.70 2.26 3.43
CA TYR A 79 15.96 2.41 2.72
C TYR A 79 17.06 1.62 3.43
N ASN A 80 17.83 0.83 2.67
CA ASN A 80 18.97 0.06 3.20
C ASN A 80 20.24 0.91 3.27
#